data_AF-A0A0F8BN81-F1
#
_entry.id   AF-A0A0F8BN81-F1
#
_cell.length_a   1.000
_cell.length_b   1.000
_cell.length_c   1.000
_cell.angle_alpha   90.00
_cell.angle_beta   90.00
_cell.angle_gamma   90.00
#
_symmetry.space_group_name_H-M   'P 1'
#
loop_
_entity.id
_entity.type
_entity.pdbx_description
1 polymer ?
#
loop_
_entity_poly.entity_id
_entity_poly.type
_entity_poly.pdbx_seq_one_letter_code
_entity_poly.pdbx_strand_id
1 'polypeptide(L)'
;MGLKYSQIQSALEMRHGHHISLRHLKRRIAKLGLNRRTGYTDLGVLVDFVHGQLQHSGELHSYHWMYEKCRQYGLRVRKADMRLVLSELDPRGVKQRQAGCLRRLQYFSRGPNFIWHLDSYDILKSYGICITRCIDGFSRKLIWLNTYTTSSDPRLIGGYYLEAIDRLQGCPTVVRGDLGTENGHVGAFQHVLVPTQPGDTLDSYKEGASTANQRIEYWWGFLCRQCAEFRIALFGELKDNGHYDGGFLDKSLIEFCCMGLIQVSQSEVRCGENLY
;
A
#
# COMPACT_ATOMS: atom_id res chain seq x y z
N MET A 1 -1.85 3.79 34.94
CA MET A 1 -1.80 3.89 36.41
C MET A 1 -3.13 3.39 36.97
N GLY A 2 -3.13 2.65 38.07
CA GLY A 2 -4.36 2.13 38.70
C GLY A 2 -5.05 3.18 39.59
N LEU A 3 -6.31 2.92 39.95
CA LEU A 3 -7.10 3.80 40.83
C LEU A 3 -6.41 4.03 42.19
N LYS A 4 -6.47 5.28 42.68
CA LYS A 4 -6.09 5.62 44.07
C LYS A 4 -7.03 4.93 45.05
N TYR A 5 -6.60 4.70 46.29
CA TYR A 5 -7.44 4.01 47.29
C TYR A 5 -8.77 4.75 47.54
N SER A 6 -8.78 6.08 47.50
CA SER A 6 -9.99 6.89 47.55
C SER A 6 -10.93 6.63 46.37
N GLN A 7 -10.38 6.50 45.16
CA GLN A 7 -11.17 6.21 43.96
C GLN A 7 -11.73 4.78 43.96
N ILE A 8 -10.98 3.81 44.49
CA ILE A 8 -11.47 2.42 44.67
C ILE A 8 -12.61 2.41 45.69
N GLN A 9 -12.48 3.15 46.80
CA GLN A 9 -13.53 3.27 47.80
C GLN A 9 -14.80 3.90 47.21
N SER A 10 -14.68 5.04 46.54
CA SER A 10 -15.82 5.71 45.89
C SER A 10 -16.46 4.83 44.81
N ALA A 11 -15.68 4.04 44.06
CA ALA A 11 -16.22 3.11 43.07
C ALA A 11 -17.00 1.95 43.71
N LEU A 12 -16.53 1.41 44.84
CA LEU A 12 -17.23 0.37 45.59
C LEU A 12 -18.54 0.88 46.20
N GLU A 13 -18.54 2.12 46.67
CA GLU A 13 -19.71 2.80 47.23
C GLU A 13 -20.73 3.14 46.14
N MET A 14 -20.33 3.84 45.09
CA MET A 14 -21.23 4.34 44.04
C MET A 14 -21.76 3.24 43.12
N ARG A 15 -20.95 2.20 42.83
CA ARG A 15 -21.27 1.19 41.80
C ARG A 15 -21.73 -0.14 42.39
N HIS A 16 -21.35 -0.44 43.62
CA HIS A 16 -21.63 -1.72 44.27
C HIS A 16 -22.32 -1.57 45.65
N GLY A 17 -22.62 -0.35 46.11
CA GLY A 17 -23.31 -0.10 47.38
C GLY A 17 -22.53 -0.53 48.63
N HIS A 18 -21.22 -0.77 48.49
CA HIS A 18 -20.39 -1.26 49.58
C HIS A 18 -19.69 -0.10 50.29
N HIS A 19 -20.26 0.32 51.42
CA HIS A 19 -19.63 1.28 52.32
C HIS A 19 -18.52 0.61 53.14
N ILE A 20 -17.27 0.88 52.79
CA ILE A 20 -16.09 0.41 53.53
C ILE A 20 -15.17 1.58 53.87
N SER A 21 -14.57 1.56 55.06
CA SER A 21 -13.56 2.55 55.43
C SER A 21 -12.24 2.29 54.70
N LEU A 22 -11.45 3.35 54.44
CA LEU A 22 -10.12 3.23 53.81
C LEU A 22 -9.21 2.24 54.53
N ARG A 23 -9.29 2.19 55.87
CA ARG A 23 -8.53 1.24 56.68
C ARG A 23 -8.96 -0.21 56.40
N HIS A 24 -10.26 -0.45 56.30
CA HIS A 24 -10.79 -1.78 55.99
C HIS A 24 -10.42 -2.19 54.55
N LEU A 25 -10.53 -1.27 53.58
CA LEU A 25 -10.14 -1.49 52.19
C LEU A 25 -8.66 -1.88 52.08
N LYS A 26 -7.76 -1.12 52.70
CA LYS A 26 -6.31 -1.43 52.71
C LYS A 26 -6.03 -2.80 53.32
N ARG A 27 -6.68 -3.14 54.44
CA ARG A 27 -6.54 -4.44 55.10
C ARG A 27 -7.04 -5.59 54.23
N ARG A 28 -8.18 -5.43 53.55
CA ARG A 28 -8.74 -6.43 52.62
C ARG A 28 -7.83 -6.65 51.41
N ILE A 29 -7.35 -5.57 50.80
CA ILE A 29 -6.41 -5.62 49.67
C ILE A 29 -5.13 -6.38 50.08
N ALA A 30 -4.58 -6.10 51.27
CA ALA A 30 -3.43 -6.82 51.80
C ALA A 30 -3.72 -8.31 52.07
N LYS A 31 -4.87 -8.62 52.69
CA LYS A 31 -5.30 -10.01 52.94
C LYS A 31 -5.49 -10.81 51.64
N LEU A 32 -5.90 -10.15 50.57
CA LEU A 32 -6.08 -10.75 49.24
C LEU A 32 -4.81 -10.78 48.39
N GLY A 33 -3.67 -10.28 48.90
CA GLY A 33 -2.41 -10.23 48.15
C GLY A 33 -2.44 -9.30 46.93
N LEU A 34 -3.40 -8.37 46.86
CA LEU A 34 -3.60 -7.51 45.70
C LEU A 34 -2.65 -6.32 45.74
N ASN A 35 -1.55 -6.41 44.99
CA ASN A 35 -0.60 -5.32 44.86
C ASN A 35 -0.88 -4.46 43.62
N ARG A 36 -0.59 -3.16 43.72
CA ARG A 36 -0.49 -2.33 42.51
C ARG A 36 0.60 -2.95 41.64
N ARG A 37 0.30 -3.18 40.36
CA ARG A 37 1.27 -3.67 39.38
C ARG A 37 2.43 -2.67 39.31
N THR A 38 3.53 -2.94 40.02
CA THR A 38 4.65 -2.02 40.26
C THR A 38 5.96 -2.51 39.66
N GLY A 39 6.09 -3.80 39.36
CA GLY A 39 7.25 -4.35 38.67
C GLY A 39 7.25 -3.98 37.19
N TYR A 40 8.38 -3.43 36.73
CA TYR A 40 8.81 -3.49 35.33
C TYR A 40 9.76 -4.68 35.20
N THR A 41 9.79 -5.28 34.01
CA THR A 41 10.76 -6.31 33.67
C THR A 41 12.17 -5.73 33.72
N ASP A 42 13.11 -6.53 34.22
CA ASP A 42 14.53 -6.16 34.22
C ASP A 42 15.04 -5.91 32.79
N LEU A 43 15.99 -4.97 32.66
CA LEU A 43 16.49 -4.57 31.35
C LEU A 43 17.22 -5.72 30.65
N GLY A 44 17.94 -6.59 31.38
CA GLY A 44 18.63 -7.75 30.80
C GLY A 44 17.64 -8.72 30.15
N VAL A 45 16.55 -9.04 30.85
CA VAL A 45 15.48 -9.91 30.32
C VAL A 45 14.82 -9.31 29.07
N LEU A 46 14.66 -7.98 29.03
CA LEU A 46 14.17 -7.29 27.84
C LEU A 46 15.16 -7.40 26.67
N VAL A 47 16.44 -7.17 26.92
CA VAL A 47 17.49 -7.24 25.91
C VAL A 47 17.55 -8.64 25.31
N ASP A 48 17.57 -9.69 26.14
CA ASP A 48 17.60 -11.08 25.69
C ASP A 48 16.36 -11.43 24.85
N PHE A 49 15.18 -10.99 25.30
CA PHE A 49 13.94 -11.21 24.55
C PHE A 49 13.98 -10.53 23.19
N VAL A 50 14.35 -9.24 23.13
CA VAL A 50 14.39 -8.48 21.87
C VAL A 50 15.44 -9.06 20.95
N HIS A 51 16.64 -9.38 21.45
CA HIS A 51 17.69 -10.02 20.68
C HIS A 51 17.21 -11.35 20.07
N GLY A 52 16.57 -12.22 20.86
CA GLY A 52 15.99 -13.47 20.36
C GLY A 52 14.91 -13.27 19.29
N GLN A 53 14.07 -12.23 19.42
CA GLN A 53 13.09 -11.89 18.40
C GLN A 53 13.75 -11.37 17.11
N LEU A 54 14.81 -10.56 17.21
CA LEU A 54 15.55 -9.99 16.07
C LEU A 54 16.27 -11.05 15.23
N GLN A 55 16.64 -12.20 15.82
CA GLN A 55 17.19 -13.34 15.08
C GLN A 55 16.17 -14.04 14.15
N HIS A 56 14.90 -13.62 14.19
CA HIS A 56 13.79 -14.21 13.42
C HIS A 56 12.97 -13.10 12.74
N SER A 57 11.64 -13.24 12.69
CA SER A 57 10.74 -12.22 12.10
C SER A 57 10.71 -10.89 12.86
N GLY A 58 11.36 -10.79 14.02
CA GLY A 58 11.42 -9.58 14.83
C GLY A 58 12.18 -8.42 14.21
N GLU A 59 13.08 -8.67 13.25
CA GLU A 59 13.81 -7.62 12.51
C GLU A 59 12.87 -6.66 11.78
N LEU A 60 11.74 -7.18 11.30
CA LEU A 60 10.73 -6.41 10.56
C LEU A 60 9.75 -5.65 11.46
N HIS A 61 9.72 -5.95 12.76
CA HIS A 61 8.75 -5.37 13.67
C HIS A 61 9.14 -3.95 14.09
N SER A 62 8.16 -3.05 14.03
CA SER A 62 8.31 -1.71 14.59
C SER A 62 8.37 -1.75 16.11
N TYR A 63 8.83 -0.65 16.73
CA TYR A 63 8.86 -0.53 18.20
C TYR A 63 7.50 -0.83 18.84
N HIS A 64 6.40 -0.44 18.16
CA HIS A 64 5.04 -0.63 18.65
C HIS A 64 4.67 -2.12 18.68
N TRP A 65 5.06 -2.85 17.63
CA TRP A 65 4.82 -4.28 17.53
C TRP A 65 5.68 -5.07 18.52
N MET A 66 6.95 -4.69 18.67
CA MET A 66 7.85 -5.33 19.63
C MET A 66 7.39 -5.07 21.08
N TYR A 67 6.86 -3.89 21.36
CA TYR A 67 6.24 -3.55 22.65
C TYR A 67 5.00 -4.41 22.94
N GLU A 68 4.13 -4.63 21.94
CA GLU A 68 2.97 -5.53 22.11
C GLU A 68 3.37 -7.00 22.26
N LYS A 69 4.40 -7.47 21.54
CA LYS A 69 4.97 -8.81 21.77
C LYS A 69 5.44 -8.97 23.21
N CYS A 70 6.17 -8.00 23.75
CA CYS A 70 6.58 -8.03 25.15
C CYS A 70 5.36 -8.20 26.07
N ARG A 71 4.27 -7.47 25.83
CA ARG A 71 3.03 -7.61 26.61
C ARG A 71 2.36 -8.98 26.47
N GLN A 72 2.33 -9.55 25.27
CA GLN A 72 1.77 -10.88 25.01
C GLN A 72 2.55 -11.98 25.74
N TYR A 73 3.88 -11.83 25.82
CA TYR A 73 4.76 -12.73 26.57
C TYR A 73 4.83 -12.39 28.08
N GLY A 74 3.95 -11.52 28.58
CA GLY A 74 3.86 -11.17 30.00
C GLY A 74 4.97 -10.23 30.50
N LEU A 75 5.83 -9.72 29.62
CA LEU A 75 6.84 -8.73 29.94
C LEU A 75 6.23 -7.34 30.07
N ARG A 76 6.66 -6.61 31.09
CA ARG A 76 6.14 -5.28 31.41
C ARG A 76 7.24 -4.25 31.28
N VAL A 77 7.27 -3.63 30.12
CA VAL A 77 8.38 -2.78 29.68
C VAL A 77 7.96 -1.32 29.64
N ARG A 78 8.88 -0.38 29.89
CA ARG A 78 8.63 1.02 29.56
C ARG A 78 8.84 1.23 28.06
N LYS A 79 8.02 2.07 27.44
CA LYS A 79 8.21 2.47 26.04
C LYS A 79 9.56 3.19 25.80
N ALA A 80 10.14 3.80 26.83
CA ALA A 80 11.47 4.40 26.76
C ALA A 80 12.55 3.31 26.64
N ASP A 81 12.55 2.35 27.57
CA ASP A 81 13.48 1.22 27.59
C ASP A 81 13.39 0.40 26.29
N MET A 82 12.18 0.16 25.78
CA MET A 82 11.95 -0.50 24.49
C MET A 82 12.61 0.23 23.32
N ARG A 83 12.50 1.58 23.29
CA ARG A 83 13.09 2.40 22.23
C ARG A 83 14.62 2.39 22.32
N LEU A 84 15.16 2.49 23.53
CA LEU A 84 16.58 2.43 23.79
C LEU A 84 17.16 1.07 23.36
N VAL A 85 16.54 -0.03 23.80
CA VAL A 85 16.99 -1.38 23.45
C VAL A 85 16.91 -1.63 21.94
N LEU A 86 15.84 -1.18 21.26
CA LEU A 86 15.76 -1.31 19.80
C LEU A 86 16.81 -0.46 19.08
N SER A 87 17.09 0.76 19.55
CA SER A 87 18.08 1.62 18.91
C SER A 87 19.51 1.10 19.04
N GLU A 88 19.81 0.40 20.15
CA GLU A 88 21.10 -0.24 20.37
C GLU A 88 21.23 -1.59 19.65
N LEU A 89 20.21 -2.44 19.71
CA LEU A 89 20.27 -3.79 19.11
C LEU A 89 20.04 -3.78 17.58
N ASP A 90 19.27 -2.82 17.07
CA ASP A 90 18.97 -2.70 15.64
C ASP A 90 19.04 -1.23 15.16
N PRO A 91 20.23 -0.59 15.23
CA PRO A 91 20.39 0.79 14.79
C PRO A 91 20.12 0.96 13.30
N ARG A 92 20.39 -0.08 12.49
CA ARG A 92 20.16 -0.07 11.04
C ARG A 92 18.66 -0.11 10.72
N GLY A 93 17.91 -1.06 11.27
CA GLY A 93 16.46 -1.15 11.04
C GLY A 93 15.70 0.01 11.66
N VAL A 94 16.15 0.58 12.79
CA VAL A 94 15.59 1.84 13.32
C VAL A 94 15.80 3.00 12.35
N LYS A 95 17.02 3.21 11.84
CA LYS A 95 17.30 4.25 10.83
C LYS A 95 16.50 4.05 9.54
N GLN A 96 16.42 2.81 9.04
CA GLN A 96 15.64 2.49 7.84
C GLN A 96 14.15 2.80 8.03
N ARG A 97 13.57 2.45 9.18
CA ARG A 97 12.17 2.75 9.49
C ARG A 97 11.92 4.24 9.70
N GLN A 98 12.87 4.98 10.29
CA GLN A 98 12.79 6.44 10.42
C GLN A 98 12.88 7.16 9.07
N ALA A 99 13.63 6.61 8.11
CA ALA A 99 13.71 7.16 6.77
C ALA A 99 12.41 7.04 5.97
N GLY A 100 11.41 6.29 6.46
CA GLY A 100 10.13 6.11 5.79
C GLY A 100 10.22 5.38 4.44
N CYS A 101 11.36 4.73 4.16
CA CYS A 101 11.61 4.11 2.86
C CYS A 101 11.25 2.62 2.93
N LEU A 102 10.26 2.20 2.14
CA LEU A 102 9.88 0.79 2.00
C LEU A 102 11.06 -0.02 1.46
N ARG A 103 11.28 -1.21 2.01
CA ARG A 103 12.32 -2.15 1.55
C ARG A 103 11.94 -2.64 0.15
N ARG A 104 12.60 -2.11 -0.88
CA ARG A 104 12.38 -2.52 -2.28
C ARG A 104 12.75 -4.00 -2.43
N LEU A 105 11.79 -4.85 -2.79
CA LEU A 105 12.11 -6.16 -3.33
C LEU A 105 12.87 -5.92 -4.65
N GLN A 106 14.00 -6.62 -4.83
CA GLN A 106 14.80 -6.48 -6.04
C GLN A 106 14.00 -7.05 -7.21
N TYR A 107 13.40 -6.16 -8.01
CA TYR A 107 12.64 -6.55 -9.19
C TYR A 107 13.59 -7.08 -10.27
N PHE A 108 13.38 -8.30 -10.74
CA PHE A 108 14.15 -8.96 -11.78
C PHE A 108 13.27 -9.32 -12.98
N SER A 109 13.73 -8.99 -14.19
CA SER A 109 13.15 -9.41 -15.47
C SER A 109 14.29 -9.93 -16.36
N ARG A 110 14.01 -10.93 -17.20
CA ARG A 110 15.04 -11.62 -18.01
C ARG A 110 15.54 -10.80 -19.20
N GLY A 111 14.78 -9.80 -19.63
CA GLY A 111 15.11 -8.98 -20.80
C GLY A 111 13.91 -8.15 -21.27
N PRO A 112 14.09 -7.28 -22.28
CA PRO A 112 13.00 -6.54 -22.90
C PRO A 112 11.93 -7.50 -23.43
N ASN A 113 10.65 -7.12 -23.34
CA ASN A 113 9.50 -7.93 -23.72
C ASN A 113 9.39 -9.28 -22.99
N PHE A 114 10.16 -9.50 -21.93
CA PHE A 114 9.94 -10.70 -21.11
C PHE A 114 8.63 -10.60 -20.33
N ILE A 115 8.37 -9.45 -19.70
CA ILE A 115 7.15 -9.22 -18.97
C ILE A 115 6.65 -7.79 -19.17
N TRP A 116 5.41 -7.66 -19.63
CA TRP A 116 4.69 -6.38 -19.66
C TRP A 116 3.74 -6.29 -18.48
N HIS A 117 3.70 -5.14 -17.83
CA HIS A 117 2.75 -4.87 -16.75
C HIS A 117 1.66 -3.94 -17.24
N LEU A 118 0.41 -4.30 -16.97
CA LEU A 118 -0.80 -3.58 -17.30
C LEU A 118 -1.46 -3.06 -16.03
N ASP A 119 -1.97 -1.84 -16.09
CA ASP A 119 -2.75 -1.26 -15.01
C ASP A 119 -3.57 -0.06 -15.47
N SER A 120 -4.69 0.16 -14.78
CA SER A 120 -5.62 1.26 -14.99
C SER A 120 -5.62 2.17 -13.76
N TYR A 121 -5.47 3.48 -13.99
CA TYR A 121 -5.43 4.48 -12.94
C TYR A 121 -6.71 5.30 -12.91
N ASP A 122 -7.43 5.14 -11.80
CA ASP A 122 -8.80 5.63 -11.62
C ASP A 122 -8.87 6.97 -10.87
N ILE A 123 -7.76 7.70 -10.68
CA ILE A 123 -7.79 8.93 -9.87
C ILE A 123 -8.70 10.03 -10.45
N LEU A 124 -8.88 10.05 -11.77
CA LEU A 124 -9.77 10.99 -12.47
C LEU A 124 -11.14 10.39 -12.82
N LYS A 125 -11.43 9.17 -12.34
CA LYS A 125 -12.68 8.46 -12.66
C LYS A 125 -13.91 9.18 -12.15
N SER A 126 -13.79 9.92 -11.04
CA SER A 126 -14.85 10.81 -10.56
C SER A 126 -15.23 11.90 -11.57
N TYR A 127 -14.32 12.23 -12.49
CA TYR A 127 -14.45 13.21 -13.56
C TYR A 127 -14.71 12.60 -14.94
N GLY A 128 -14.98 11.28 -15.01
CA GLY A 128 -15.25 10.58 -16.28
C GLY A 128 -14.00 10.15 -17.04
N ILE A 129 -12.80 10.34 -16.47
CA ILE A 129 -11.54 10.07 -17.17
C ILE A 129 -10.80 8.92 -16.48
N CYS A 130 -10.52 7.87 -17.24
CA CYS A 130 -9.69 6.75 -16.84
C CYS A 130 -8.39 6.78 -17.66
N ILE A 131 -7.29 6.31 -17.08
CA ILE A 131 -5.98 6.27 -17.74
C ILE A 131 -5.44 4.85 -17.68
N THR A 132 -5.13 4.24 -18.81
CA THR A 132 -4.48 2.93 -18.86
C THR A 132 -3.05 3.03 -19.28
N ARG A 133 -2.28 2.06 -18.85
CA ARG A 133 -0.87 2.01 -19.16
C ARG A 133 -0.34 0.60 -19.24
N CYS A 134 0.67 0.46 -20.10
CA CYS A 134 1.51 -0.71 -20.16
C CYS A 134 2.98 -0.31 -20.12
N ILE A 135 3.78 -1.03 -19.34
CA ILE A 135 5.21 -0.80 -19.19
C ILE A 135 5.98 -2.12 -19.34
N ASP A 136 7.11 -2.07 -20.04
CA ASP A 136 8.04 -3.19 -20.08
C ASP A 136 8.78 -3.33 -18.75
N GLY A 137 8.72 -4.50 -18.13
CA GLY A 137 9.28 -4.73 -16.80
C GLY A 137 10.81 -4.63 -16.73
N PHE A 138 11.50 -4.88 -17.85
CA PHE A 138 12.96 -4.82 -17.92
C PHE A 138 13.47 -3.40 -18.18
N SER A 139 13.12 -2.84 -19.33
CA SER A 139 13.58 -1.52 -19.80
C SER A 139 12.87 -0.36 -19.13
N ARG A 140 11.69 -0.58 -18.54
CA ARG A 140 10.75 0.47 -18.08
C ARG A 140 10.18 1.35 -19.19
N LYS A 141 10.38 0.96 -20.45
CA LYS A 141 9.78 1.65 -21.59
C LYS A 141 8.26 1.61 -21.48
N LEU A 142 7.61 2.75 -21.69
CA LEU A 142 6.17 2.82 -21.81
C LEU A 142 5.74 2.26 -23.16
N ILE A 143 4.98 1.17 -23.10
CA ILE A 143 4.39 0.54 -24.28
C ILE A 143 3.18 1.35 -24.71
N TRP A 144 2.26 1.68 -23.80
CA TRP A 144 1.21 2.66 -24.09
C TRP A 144 0.81 3.42 -22.84
N LEU A 145 0.14 4.55 -23.05
CA LEU A 145 -0.42 5.41 -22.03
C LEU A 145 -1.59 6.16 -22.67
N ASN A 146 -2.81 5.72 -22.38
CA ASN A 146 -4.01 6.16 -23.09
C ASN A 146 -5.12 6.57 -22.11
N THR A 147 -5.79 7.67 -22.41
CA THR A 147 -7.00 8.15 -21.70
C THR A 147 -8.26 7.62 -22.36
N TYR A 148 -9.27 7.32 -21.55
CA TYR A 148 -10.55 6.79 -22.02
C TYR A 148 -11.66 7.05 -21.00
N THR A 149 -12.91 6.87 -21.43
CA THR A 149 -14.10 7.24 -20.64
C THR A 149 -14.61 6.11 -19.74
N THR A 150 -14.38 4.84 -20.10
CA THR A 150 -15.01 3.69 -19.43
C THR A 150 -14.00 2.67 -18.92
N SER A 151 -13.76 2.61 -17.60
CA SER A 151 -12.86 1.62 -16.97
C SER A 151 -13.32 0.15 -17.07
N SER A 152 -14.41 -0.15 -17.78
CA SER A 152 -15.12 -1.44 -17.71
C SER A 152 -15.21 -2.17 -19.05
N ASP A 153 -14.71 -1.60 -20.15
CA ASP A 153 -14.73 -2.26 -21.46
C ASP A 153 -13.41 -3.00 -21.73
N PRO A 154 -13.38 -4.35 -21.63
CA PRO A 154 -12.18 -5.12 -21.92
C PRO A 154 -11.76 -5.07 -23.39
N ARG A 155 -12.65 -4.68 -24.32
CA ARG A 155 -12.32 -4.52 -25.75
C ARG A 155 -11.32 -3.40 -25.97
N LEU A 156 -11.43 -2.33 -25.18
CA LEU A 156 -10.55 -1.18 -25.32
C LEU A 156 -9.12 -1.54 -24.94
N ILE A 157 -8.93 -2.19 -23.79
CA ILE A 157 -7.60 -2.62 -23.31
C ILE A 157 -7.01 -3.68 -24.25
N GLY A 158 -7.85 -4.62 -24.69
CA GLY A 158 -7.48 -5.60 -25.71
C GLY A 158 -7.05 -4.94 -27.03
N GLY A 159 -7.74 -3.88 -27.46
CA GLY A 159 -7.38 -3.11 -28.65
C GLY A 159 -6.02 -2.44 -28.53
N TYR A 160 -5.75 -1.76 -27.42
CA TYR A 160 -4.43 -1.17 -27.15
C TYR A 160 -3.31 -2.21 -27.10
N TYR A 161 -3.61 -3.39 -26.56
CA TYR A 161 -2.67 -4.50 -26.54
C TYR A 161 -2.28 -4.97 -27.95
N LEU A 162 -3.28 -5.20 -28.81
CA LEU A 162 -3.06 -5.63 -30.19
C LEU A 162 -2.34 -4.54 -31.01
N GLU A 163 -2.74 -3.27 -30.85
CA GLU A 163 -2.06 -2.13 -31.48
C GLU A 163 -0.59 -2.05 -31.06
N ALA A 164 -0.29 -2.29 -29.78
CA ALA A 164 1.07 -2.27 -29.28
C ALA A 164 1.92 -3.42 -29.84
N ILE A 165 1.38 -4.63 -29.95
CA ILE A 165 2.06 -5.77 -30.57
C ILE A 165 2.38 -5.48 -32.02
N ASP A 166 1.39 -4.99 -32.78
CA ASP A 166 1.56 -4.64 -34.18
C ASP A 166 2.61 -3.53 -34.35
N ARG A 167 2.52 -2.45 -33.58
CA ARG A 167 3.49 -1.35 -33.66
C ARG A 167 4.91 -1.76 -33.27
N LEU A 168 5.07 -2.64 -32.28
CA LEU A 168 6.39 -3.10 -31.81
C LEU A 168 6.91 -4.31 -32.60
N GLN A 169 6.08 -4.90 -33.47
CA GLN A 169 6.36 -6.13 -34.20
C GLN A 169 6.91 -7.24 -33.26
N GLY A 170 6.31 -7.34 -32.07
CA GLY A 170 6.78 -8.21 -31.00
C GLY A 170 5.77 -8.37 -29.87
N CYS A 171 5.69 -9.59 -29.34
CA CYS A 171 4.77 -9.98 -28.28
C CYS A 171 5.55 -10.28 -26.99
N PRO A 172 5.06 -9.85 -25.80
CA PRO A 172 5.70 -10.21 -24.54
C PRO A 172 5.62 -11.71 -24.25
N THR A 173 6.61 -12.26 -23.56
CA THR A 173 6.53 -13.66 -23.07
C THR A 173 5.46 -13.80 -22.00
N VAL A 174 5.37 -12.82 -21.10
CA VAL A 174 4.40 -12.78 -20.02
C VAL A 174 3.71 -11.43 -19.99
N VAL A 175 2.40 -11.42 -19.81
CA VAL A 175 1.66 -10.21 -19.45
C VAL A 175 1.22 -10.34 -18.00
N ARG A 176 1.40 -9.28 -17.21
CA ARG A 176 0.86 -9.20 -15.86
C ARG A 176 -0.19 -8.11 -15.80
N GLY A 177 -1.36 -8.44 -15.28
CA GLY A 177 -2.42 -7.49 -14.96
C GLY A 177 -2.95 -7.76 -13.56
N ASP A 178 -3.71 -6.80 -13.05
CA ASP A 178 -4.44 -6.95 -11.81
C ASP A 178 -5.66 -7.87 -11.98
N LEU A 179 -6.18 -8.38 -10.86
CA LEU A 179 -7.42 -9.15 -10.78
C LEU A 179 -8.61 -8.24 -11.10
N GLY A 180 -8.88 -8.05 -12.39
CA GLY A 180 -9.94 -7.20 -12.90
C GLY A 180 -10.52 -7.77 -14.19
N THR A 181 -11.82 -7.56 -14.41
CA THR A 181 -12.49 -8.03 -15.64
C THR A 181 -12.08 -7.23 -16.86
N GLU A 182 -11.53 -6.02 -16.68
CA GLU A 182 -11.09 -5.17 -17.78
C GLU A 182 -9.91 -5.76 -18.59
N ASN A 183 -9.11 -6.65 -17.99
CA ASN A 183 -7.93 -7.22 -18.65
C ASN A 183 -8.18 -8.60 -19.27
N GLY A 184 -9.42 -9.14 -19.15
CA GLY A 184 -9.73 -10.52 -19.56
C GLY A 184 -9.44 -10.80 -21.04
N HIS A 185 -9.70 -9.85 -21.94
CA HIS A 185 -9.35 -10.00 -23.36
C HIS A 185 -7.85 -10.06 -23.61
N VAL A 186 -7.05 -9.31 -22.84
CA VAL A 186 -5.59 -9.37 -22.99
C VAL A 186 -5.07 -10.74 -22.59
N GLY A 187 -5.57 -11.32 -21.50
CA GLY A 187 -5.25 -12.69 -21.12
C GLY A 187 -5.59 -13.69 -22.23
N ALA A 188 -6.81 -13.59 -22.79
CA ALA A 188 -7.22 -14.45 -23.90
C ALA A 188 -6.34 -14.30 -25.14
N PHE A 189 -6.03 -13.08 -25.57
CA PHE A 189 -5.12 -12.83 -26.70
C PHE A 189 -3.71 -13.36 -26.42
N GLN A 190 -3.22 -13.18 -25.19
CA GLN A 190 -1.89 -13.60 -24.81
C GLN A 190 -1.74 -15.12 -24.82
N HIS A 191 -2.73 -15.88 -24.35
CA HIS A 191 -2.72 -17.34 -24.46
C HIS A 191 -2.76 -17.85 -25.89
N VAL A 192 -3.40 -17.11 -26.82
CA VAL A 192 -3.39 -17.46 -28.25
C VAL A 192 -2.04 -17.17 -28.88
N LEU A 193 -1.44 -16.01 -28.57
CA LEU A 193 -0.16 -15.57 -29.16
C LEU A 193 1.05 -16.30 -28.56
N VAL A 194 0.98 -16.65 -27.28
CA VAL A 194 2.01 -17.36 -26.52
C VAL A 194 1.36 -18.54 -25.79
N PRO A 195 1.16 -19.67 -26.49
CA PRO A 195 0.53 -20.85 -25.90
C PRO A 195 1.42 -21.46 -24.81
N THR A 196 0.86 -21.67 -23.63
CA THR A 196 1.50 -22.40 -22.53
C THR A 196 1.32 -23.90 -22.75
N GLN A 197 2.40 -24.68 -22.77
CA GLN A 197 2.31 -26.13 -22.97
C GLN A 197 2.05 -26.89 -21.66
N PRO A 198 1.47 -28.11 -21.71
CA PRO A 198 1.34 -28.95 -20.54
C PRO A 198 2.71 -29.24 -19.90
N GLY A 199 2.95 -28.73 -18.69
CA GLY A 199 4.21 -28.88 -17.96
C GLY A 199 5.06 -27.61 -17.85
N ASP A 200 4.68 -26.54 -18.54
CA ASP A 200 5.32 -25.24 -18.34
C ASP A 200 5.05 -24.70 -16.93
N THR A 201 6.11 -24.21 -16.30
CA THR A 201 6.04 -23.62 -14.95
C THR A 201 5.62 -22.14 -14.97
N LEU A 202 5.54 -21.55 -16.17
CA LEU A 202 5.32 -20.13 -16.37
C LEU A 202 4.13 -19.91 -17.29
N ASP A 203 3.06 -19.36 -16.74
CA ASP A 203 1.91 -18.94 -17.53
C ASP A 203 2.20 -17.64 -18.30
N SER A 204 1.64 -17.53 -19.51
CA SER A 204 1.82 -16.39 -20.41
C SER A 204 1.00 -15.18 -19.97
N TYR A 205 -0.04 -15.36 -19.15
CA TYR A 205 -0.73 -14.29 -18.44
C TYR A 205 -0.67 -14.52 -16.93
N LYS A 206 -0.38 -13.47 -16.16
CA LYS A 206 -0.27 -13.52 -14.69
C LYS A 206 -1.18 -12.51 -14.05
N GLU A 207 -2.15 -13.03 -13.31
CA GLU A 207 -2.91 -12.24 -12.36
C GLU A 207 -2.13 -12.10 -11.05
N GLY A 208 -2.11 -10.89 -10.51
CA GLY A 208 -1.46 -10.62 -9.24
C GLY A 208 -2.09 -9.44 -8.52
N ALA A 209 -1.79 -9.32 -7.23
CA ALA A 209 -2.15 -8.11 -6.50
C ALA A 209 -1.35 -6.91 -7.03
N SER A 210 -1.95 -5.73 -7.04
CA SER A 210 -1.32 -4.43 -7.39
C SER A 210 0.03 -4.21 -6.68
N THR A 211 0.18 -4.71 -5.44
CA THR A 211 1.44 -4.65 -4.67
C THR A 211 2.61 -5.40 -5.31
N ALA A 212 2.35 -6.35 -6.20
CA ALA A 212 3.35 -7.05 -7.01
C ALA A 212 3.69 -6.31 -8.32
N ASN A 213 2.93 -5.26 -8.66
CA ASN A 213 3.08 -4.44 -9.87
C ASN A 213 3.98 -3.20 -9.61
N GLN A 214 5.10 -3.40 -8.92
CA GLN A 214 5.95 -2.31 -8.40
C GLN A 214 6.47 -1.33 -9.46
N ARG A 215 6.64 -1.79 -10.72
CA ARG A 215 7.11 -0.97 -11.83
C ARG A 215 6.05 0.02 -12.27
N ILE A 216 4.80 -0.44 -12.38
CA ILE A 216 3.68 0.42 -12.73
C ILE A 216 3.45 1.40 -11.56
N GLU A 217 3.34 0.92 -10.33
CA GLU A 217 3.04 1.76 -9.16
C GLU A 217 4.04 2.91 -8.97
N TYR A 218 5.34 2.63 -9.12
CA TYR A 218 6.37 3.68 -9.06
C TYR A 218 6.11 4.81 -10.06
N TRP A 219 5.74 4.45 -11.27
CA TRP A 219 5.52 5.40 -12.34
C TRP A 219 4.17 6.11 -12.19
N TRP A 220 3.14 5.49 -11.59
CA TRP A 220 1.93 6.24 -11.21
C TRP A 220 2.27 7.35 -10.23
N GLY A 221 3.11 7.06 -9.23
CA GLY A 221 3.63 8.08 -8.33
C GLY A 221 4.40 9.19 -9.05
N PHE A 222 5.13 8.87 -10.14
CA PHE A 222 5.78 9.87 -10.98
C PHE A 222 4.77 10.73 -11.76
N LEU A 223 3.82 10.11 -12.48
CA LEU A 223 2.79 10.83 -13.22
C LEU A 223 1.96 11.75 -12.32
N CYS A 224 1.66 11.31 -11.10
CA CYS A 224 0.95 12.12 -10.12
C CYS A 224 1.69 13.42 -9.82
N ARG A 225 2.97 13.30 -9.44
CA ARG A 225 3.83 14.44 -9.11
C ARG A 225 4.05 15.40 -10.27
N GLN A 226 4.07 14.89 -11.51
CA GLN A 226 4.39 15.70 -12.68
C GLN A 226 3.15 16.33 -13.34
N CYS A 227 1.99 15.66 -13.31
CA CYS A 227 0.85 16.06 -14.14
C CYS A 227 -0.53 15.88 -13.48
N ALA A 228 -0.75 14.81 -12.71
CA ALA A 228 -2.11 14.51 -12.24
C ALA A 228 -2.55 15.43 -11.10
N GLU A 229 -1.64 15.87 -10.23
CA GLU A 229 -1.95 16.77 -9.11
C GLU A 229 -2.57 18.10 -9.57
N PHE A 230 -2.03 18.72 -10.62
CA PHE A 230 -2.58 19.94 -11.21
C PHE A 230 -4.05 19.74 -11.64
N ARG A 231 -4.36 18.60 -12.27
CA ARG A 231 -5.70 18.31 -12.80
C ARG A 231 -6.69 18.01 -11.69
N ILE A 232 -6.25 17.28 -10.68
CA ILE A 232 -7.05 17.00 -9.50
C ILE A 232 -7.40 18.31 -8.79
N ALA A 233 -6.44 19.23 -8.67
CA ALA A 233 -6.67 20.55 -8.10
C ALA A 233 -7.64 21.37 -8.96
N LEU A 234 -7.40 21.47 -10.27
CA LEU A 234 -8.26 22.22 -11.19
C LEU A 234 -9.72 21.72 -11.17
N PHE A 235 -9.93 20.41 -11.27
CA PHE A 235 -11.27 19.84 -11.23
C PHE A 235 -11.89 19.89 -9.82
N GLY A 236 -11.06 19.84 -8.78
CA GLY A 236 -11.45 20.09 -7.40
C GLY A 236 -12.00 21.51 -7.22
N GLU A 237 -11.35 22.53 -7.78
CA GLU A 237 -11.82 23.92 -7.74
C GLU A 237 -13.17 24.09 -8.47
N LEU A 238 -13.36 23.42 -9.61
CA LEU A 238 -14.66 23.44 -10.30
C LEU A 238 -15.78 22.88 -9.40
N LYS A 239 -15.48 21.81 -8.67
CA LYS A 239 -16.41 21.22 -7.71
C LYS A 239 -16.67 22.13 -6.52
N ASP A 240 -15.62 22.70 -5.93
CA ASP A 240 -15.72 23.55 -4.74
C ASP A 240 -16.47 24.86 -5.03
N ASN A 241 -16.37 25.38 -6.26
CA ASN A 241 -17.13 26.54 -6.73
C ASN A 241 -18.58 26.22 -7.17
N GLY A 242 -19.00 24.95 -7.12
CA GLY A 242 -20.34 24.52 -7.50
C GLY A 242 -20.58 24.45 -9.02
N HIS A 243 -19.52 24.42 -9.82
CA HIS A 243 -19.58 24.24 -11.28
C HIS A 243 -19.45 22.78 -11.73
N TYR A 244 -19.29 21.85 -10.78
CA TYR A 244 -19.22 20.43 -11.04
C TYR A 244 -19.94 19.64 -9.95
N ASP A 245 -21.04 18.96 -10.30
CA ASP A 245 -21.81 18.10 -9.41
C ASP A 245 -21.55 16.60 -9.63
N GLY A 246 -20.83 16.24 -10.70
CA GLY A 246 -20.48 14.85 -11.03
C GLY A 246 -21.55 14.10 -11.82
N GLY A 247 -22.56 14.82 -12.30
CA GLY A 247 -23.59 14.35 -13.20
C GLY A 247 -23.05 13.98 -14.59
N PHE A 248 -23.93 13.42 -15.41
CA PHE A 248 -23.59 12.98 -16.76
C PHE A 248 -23.09 14.12 -17.65
N LEU A 249 -23.76 15.29 -17.59
CA LEU A 249 -23.38 16.45 -18.40
C LEU A 249 -21.99 16.95 -18.04
N ASP A 250 -21.71 17.12 -16.75
CA ASP A 250 -20.44 17.62 -16.26
C ASP A 250 -19.27 16.70 -16.64
N LYS A 251 -19.45 15.38 -16.49
CA LYS A 251 -18.47 14.39 -16.94
C LYS A 251 -18.26 14.47 -18.45
N SER A 252 -19.34 14.53 -19.22
CA SER A 252 -19.26 14.63 -20.69
C SER A 252 -18.54 15.91 -21.13
N LEU A 253 -18.72 17.03 -20.43
CA LEU A 253 -18.04 18.29 -20.69
C LEU A 253 -16.55 18.22 -20.36
N ILE A 254 -16.18 17.62 -19.22
CA ILE A 254 -14.77 17.40 -18.86
C ILE A 254 -14.11 16.45 -19.87
N GLU A 255 -14.78 15.36 -20.24
CA GLU A 255 -14.30 14.42 -21.25
C GLU A 255 -14.07 15.14 -22.59
N PHE A 256 -15.04 15.93 -23.05
CA PHE A 256 -14.93 16.67 -24.31
C PHE A 256 -13.81 17.73 -24.30
N CYS A 257 -13.71 18.53 -23.23
CA CYS A 257 -12.78 19.66 -23.16
C CYS A 257 -11.36 19.25 -22.78
N CYS A 258 -11.21 18.25 -21.90
CA CYS A 258 -9.95 17.98 -21.23
C CYS A 258 -9.28 16.68 -21.67
N MET A 259 -10.01 15.68 -22.18
CA MET A 259 -9.42 14.38 -22.50
C MET A 259 -8.29 14.48 -23.53
N GLY A 260 -8.48 15.27 -24.60
CA GLY A 260 -7.43 15.50 -25.60
C GLY A 260 -6.18 16.16 -25.02
N LEU A 261 -6.35 17.17 -24.16
CA LEU A 261 -5.23 17.84 -23.48
C LEU A 261 -4.49 16.90 -22.53
N ILE A 262 -5.22 16.03 -21.85
CA ILE A 262 -4.65 15.01 -20.96
C ILE A 262 -3.83 14.02 -21.81
N GLN A 263 -4.38 13.52 -22.90
CA GLN A 263 -3.68 12.60 -23.80
C GLN A 263 -2.40 13.20 -24.41
N VAL A 264 -2.43 14.48 -24.80
CA VAL A 264 -1.24 15.18 -25.34
C VAL A 264 -0.14 15.26 -24.27
N SER A 265 -0.45 15.75 -23.07
CA SER A 265 0.54 15.84 -21.99
C SER A 265 1.13 14.48 -21.60
N GLN A 266 0.30 13.44 -21.62
CA GLN A 266 0.74 12.08 -21.35
C GLN A 266 1.67 11.57 -22.45
N SER A 267 1.41 11.95 -23.70
CA SER A 267 2.27 11.61 -24.84
C SER A 267 3.63 12.31 -24.76
N GLU A 268 3.69 13.54 -24.27
CA GLU A 268 4.94 14.27 -24.00
C GLU A 268 5.77 13.58 -22.91
N VAL A 269 5.14 13.24 -21.78
CA VAL A 269 5.77 12.48 -20.69
C VAL A 269 6.29 11.14 -21.20
N ARG A 270 5.50 10.44 -22.03
CA ARG A 270 5.90 9.17 -22.65
C ARG A 270 7.12 9.34 -23.55
N CYS A 271 7.21 10.42 -24.31
CA CYS A 271 8.32 10.69 -25.20
C CYS A 271 9.60 10.99 -24.41
N GLY A 272 9.50 11.80 -23.34
CA GLY A 272 10.63 12.13 -22.47
C GLY A 272 11.22 10.93 -21.72
N GLU A 273 10.38 10.03 -21.20
CA GLU A 273 10.83 8.87 -20.43
C GLU A 273 11.44 7.76 -21.30
N ASN A 274 11.02 7.63 -22.56
CA ASN A 274 11.56 6.61 -23.47
C ASN A 274 12.95 6.98 -24.04
N LEU A 275 13.51 8.14 -23.67
CA LEU A 275 14.82 8.63 -24.09
C LEU A 275 15.94 8.32 -23.07
N TYR A 276 15.59 7.73 -21.91
CA TYR A 276 16.50 7.33 -20.83
C TYR A 276 16.40 5.85 -20.51
#